data_AF-A0A3N1GA61-F1
#
_entry.id   AF-A0A3N1GA61-F1
#
_cell.length_a   1.000
_cell.length_b   1.000
_cell.length_c   1.000
_cell.angle_alpha   90.00
_cell.angle_beta   90.00
_cell.angle_gamma   90.00
#
_symmetry.space_group_name_H-M   'P 1'
#
loop_
_entity.id
_entity.type
_entity.pdbx_description
1 polymer ?
#
loop_
_entity_poly.entity_id
_entity_poly.type
_entity_poly.pdbx_seq_one_letter_code
_entity_poly.pdbx_strand_id
1 'polypeptide(L)'
;MRVVLLVVVVALVPTVLALAAVPGSFDRLRGDVTAGRVTAVEVLGEPVAEGDQGFRTQEVRWRDGLLLRAAEVTVLAPGTDAPAPDAVVVGDAVVVGDVAADLGLAGAGVQVTRGPLPTSWSGVGSFEGPRWLAVPLLLVWVGAVASLLGSPYTWRLNGWGWGWLLLMVPPVGAVAALLLSGPLPPLPRARRRRRGGLTGLLLAVAVGALPGLLGWAAWS
;
A
#
# COMPACT_ATOMS: atom_id res chain seq x y z
N MET A 1 3.88 25.81 11.85
CA MET A 1 3.40 25.01 10.71
C MET A 1 4.14 23.68 10.54
N ARG A 2 5.47 23.63 10.48
CA ARG A 2 6.23 22.36 10.29
C ARG A 2 6.00 21.29 11.36
N VAL A 3 6.02 21.67 12.64
CA VAL A 3 5.75 20.74 13.75
C VAL A 3 4.35 20.14 13.63
N VAL A 4 3.36 20.96 13.29
CA VAL A 4 1.98 20.51 13.05
C VAL A 4 1.92 19.50 11.90
N LEU A 5 2.54 19.81 10.76
CA LEU A 5 2.62 18.87 9.63
C LEU A 5 3.31 17.56 10.00
N LEU A 6 4.37 17.63 10.80
CA LEU A 6 5.09 16.44 11.26
C LEU A 6 4.22 15.59 12.19
N VAL A 7 3.49 16.20 13.13
CA VAL A 7 2.53 15.50 13.99
C VAL A 7 1.43 14.84 13.16
N VAL A 8 0.87 15.55 12.17
CA VAL A 8 -0.15 15.01 11.26
C VAL A 8 0.41 13.82 10.49
N VAL A 9 1.62 13.91 9.94
CA VAL A 9 2.28 12.82 9.23
C VAL A 9 2.52 11.61 10.14
N VAL A 10 3.03 11.83 11.35
CA VAL A 10 3.27 10.77 12.34
C VAL A 10 1.97 10.07 12.75
N ALA A 11 0.85 10.79 12.82
CA ALA A 11 -0.46 10.20 13.07
C ALA A 11 -1.05 9.50 11.83
N LEU A 12 -0.80 10.03 10.64
CA LEU A 12 -1.36 9.52 9.39
C LEU A 12 -0.67 8.23 8.94
N VAL A 13 0.65 8.10 9.11
CA VAL A 13 1.41 6.90 8.74
C VAL A 13 0.84 5.60 9.36
N PRO A 14 0.65 5.47 10.69
CA PRO A 14 0.09 4.25 11.26
C PRO A 14 -1.37 4.04 10.82
N THR A 15 -2.12 5.12 10.60
CA THR A 15 -3.49 5.03 10.08
C THR A 15 -3.51 4.43 8.67
N VAL A 16 -2.61 4.87 7.79
CA VAL A 16 -2.45 4.31 6.45
C VAL A 16 -1.95 2.88 6.53
N LEU A 17 -0.96 2.55 7.36
CA LEU A 17 -0.48 1.17 7.50
C LEU A 17 -1.54 0.22 8.04
N ALA A 18 -2.45 0.70 8.89
CA ALA A 18 -3.52 -0.11 9.46
C ALA A 18 -4.69 -0.33 8.48
N LEU A 19 -4.92 0.60 7.54
CA LEU A 19 -6.09 0.61 6.66
C LEU A 19 -5.79 0.32 5.19
N ALA A 20 -4.56 0.57 4.75
CA ALA A 20 -4.16 0.31 3.37
C ALA A 20 -3.81 -1.17 3.22
N ALA A 21 -4.37 -1.80 2.21
CA ALA A 21 -4.03 -3.15 1.83
C ALA A 21 -2.86 -3.14 0.84
N VAL A 22 -1.91 -4.05 1.07
CA VAL A 22 -0.82 -4.35 0.14
C VAL A 22 -1.22 -5.56 -0.70
N PRO A 23 -1.04 -5.52 -2.04
CA PRO A 23 -1.31 -6.64 -2.91
C PRO A 23 -0.56 -7.89 -2.46
N GLY A 24 -1.28 -9.01 -2.42
CA GLY A 24 -0.76 -10.33 -2.18
C GLY A 24 -1.33 -11.31 -3.20
N SER A 25 -0.75 -12.51 -3.28
CA SER A 25 -1.29 -13.59 -4.09
C SER A 25 -2.12 -14.55 -3.23
N PHE A 26 -3.19 -15.08 -3.81
CA PHE A 26 -4.05 -16.05 -3.13
C PHE A 26 -3.30 -17.36 -2.82
N ASP A 27 -2.37 -17.81 -3.68
CA ASP A 27 -1.55 -18.99 -3.41
C ASP A 27 -0.66 -18.81 -2.17
N ARG A 28 -0.12 -17.60 -1.97
CA ARG A 28 0.64 -17.28 -0.77
C ARG A 28 -0.26 -17.34 0.46
N LEU A 29 -1.47 -16.78 0.39
CA LEU A 29 -2.44 -16.89 1.46
C LEU A 29 -2.75 -18.35 1.80
N ARG A 30 -2.98 -19.20 0.80
CA ARG A 30 -3.25 -20.64 1.00
C ARG A 30 -2.05 -21.32 1.68
N GLY A 31 -0.82 -21.00 1.27
CA GLY A 31 0.40 -21.45 1.93
C GLY A 31 0.54 -20.95 3.37
N ASP A 32 0.14 -19.71 3.65
CA ASP A 32 0.18 -19.11 4.98
C ASP A 32 -0.88 -19.68 5.93
N VAL A 33 -2.07 -19.99 5.39
CA VAL A 33 -3.17 -20.65 6.11
C VAL A 33 -2.81 -22.09 6.46
N THR A 34 -2.31 -22.86 5.50
CA THR A 34 -1.85 -24.25 5.74
C THR A 34 -0.70 -24.31 6.75
N ALA A 35 0.19 -23.32 6.74
CA ALA A 35 1.27 -23.18 7.71
C ALA A 35 0.83 -22.64 9.08
N GLY A 36 -0.45 -22.26 9.26
CA GLY A 36 -0.98 -21.70 10.51
C GLY A 36 -0.46 -20.29 10.83
N ARG A 37 0.08 -19.56 9.84
CA ARG A 37 0.55 -18.17 10.01
C ARG A 37 -0.59 -17.15 9.99
N VAL A 38 -1.67 -17.49 9.32
CA VAL A 38 -2.86 -16.64 9.20
C VAL A 38 -4.03 -17.32 9.91
N THR A 39 -4.63 -16.61 10.86
CA THR A 39 -5.74 -17.12 11.68
C THR A 39 -7.08 -16.46 11.36
N ALA A 40 -7.07 -15.32 10.67
CA ALA A 40 -8.25 -14.56 10.33
C ALA A 40 -8.16 -14.08 8.88
N VAL A 41 -9.22 -14.32 8.12
CA VAL A 41 -9.37 -13.93 6.72
C VAL A 41 -10.73 -13.27 6.54
N GLU A 42 -10.76 -12.14 5.85
CA GLU A 42 -11.98 -11.45 5.48
C GLU A 42 -12.21 -11.63 3.98
N VAL A 43 -13.35 -12.22 3.60
CA VAL A 43 -13.75 -12.38 2.20
C VAL A 43 -14.81 -11.32 1.89
N LEU A 44 -14.51 -10.47 0.92
CA LEU A 44 -15.34 -9.36 0.52
C LEU A 44 -15.94 -9.61 -0.87
N GLY A 45 -17.22 -9.29 -1.01
CA GLY A 45 -18.00 -9.55 -2.22
C GLY A 45 -19.10 -10.57 -1.99
N GLU A 46 -19.98 -10.70 -2.99
CA GLU A 46 -21.10 -11.64 -2.90
C GLU A 46 -20.63 -13.07 -3.17
N PRO A 47 -21.08 -14.07 -2.39
CA PRO A 47 -20.86 -15.47 -2.70
C PRO A 47 -21.54 -15.83 -4.01
N VAL A 48 -20.93 -16.74 -4.77
CA VAL A 48 -21.58 -17.34 -5.93
C VAL A 48 -22.62 -18.34 -5.42
N ALA A 49 -23.90 -18.10 -5.70
CA ALA A 49 -24.97 -18.95 -5.23
C ALA A 49 -25.05 -20.26 -6.03
N GLU A 50 -25.61 -21.31 -5.44
CA GLU A 50 -25.92 -22.52 -6.19
C GLU A 50 -26.92 -22.21 -7.32
N GLY A 51 -26.53 -22.44 -8.56
CA GLY A 51 -27.33 -22.16 -9.76
C GLY A 51 -27.00 -20.83 -10.45
N ASP A 52 -26.12 -20.00 -9.90
CA ASP A 52 -25.54 -18.88 -10.65
C ASP A 52 -24.76 -19.39 -11.85
N GLN A 53 -24.69 -18.60 -12.93
CA GLN A 53 -23.85 -18.86 -14.09
C GLN A 53 -22.82 -17.75 -14.22
N GLY A 54 -21.59 -18.10 -14.60
CA GLY A 54 -20.52 -17.13 -14.88
C GLY A 54 -19.47 -17.04 -13.76
N PHE A 55 -18.83 -15.88 -13.69
CA PHE A 55 -17.77 -15.59 -12.74
C PHE A 55 -18.05 -14.30 -11.97
N ARG A 56 -17.53 -14.21 -10.74
CA ARG A 56 -17.55 -13.01 -9.91
C ARG A 56 -16.18 -12.80 -9.29
N THR A 57 -15.77 -11.55 -9.15
CA THR A 57 -14.54 -11.22 -8.41
C THR A 57 -14.87 -11.08 -6.93
N GLN A 58 -14.09 -11.76 -6.09
CA GLN A 58 -14.07 -11.57 -4.65
C GLN A 58 -12.71 -11.06 -4.22
N GLU A 59 -12.69 -10.19 -3.21
CA GLU A 59 -11.45 -9.71 -2.63
C GLU A 59 -11.22 -10.42 -1.29
N VAL A 60 -10.04 -11.00 -1.12
CA VAL A 60 -9.67 -11.70 0.11
C VAL A 60 -8.63 -10.88 0.84
N ARG A 61 -8.92 -10.52 2.10
CA ARG A 61 -8.03 -9.75 2.97
C ARG A 61 -7.56 -10.56 4.14
N TRP A 62 -6.29 -10.38 4.51
CA TRP A 62 -5.73 -11.00 5.69
C TRP A 62 -4.62 -10.14 6.27
N ARG A 63 -4.26 -10.41 7.53
CA ARG A 63 -3.10 -9.79 8.15
C ARG A 63 -1.88 -10.70 8.07
N ASP A 64 -0.78 -10.15 7.59
CA ASP A 64 0.56 -10.72 7.63
C ASP A 64 1.43 -9.84 8.51
N GLY A 65 1.51 -10.20 9.80
CA GLY A 65 2.13 -9.37 10.83
C GLY A 65 1.40 -8.03 11.00
N LEU A 66 2.08 -6.92 10.69
CA LEU A 66 1.52 -5.56 10.77
C LEU A 66 0.86 -5.08 9.47
N LEU A 67 1.02 -5.82 8.38
CA LEU A 67 0.54 -5.42 7.08
C LEU A 67 -0.81 -6.08 6.80
N LEU A 68 -1.78 -5.27 6.40
CA LEU A 68 -3.00 -5.76 5.78
C LEU A 68 -2.66 -6.12 4.32
N ARG A 69 -3.00 -7.33 3.90
CA ARG A 69 -2.87 -7.80 2.53
C ARG A 69 -4.23 -7.99 1.90
N ALA A 70 -4.31 -7.81 0.59
CA ALA A 70 -5.48 -8.09 -0.23
C ALA A 70 -5.07 -8.86 -1.49
N ALA A 71 -5.92 -9.79 -1.92
CA ALA A 71 -5.80 -10.48 -3.19
C ALA A 71 -7.17 -10.54 -3.85
N GLU A 72 -7.23 -10.24 -5.15
CA GLU A 72 -8.43 -10.49 -5.95
C GLU A 72 -8.45 -11.95 -6.40
N VAL A 73 -9.63 -12.56 -6.30
CA VAL A 73 -9.88 -13.95 -6.65
C VAL A 73 -11.07 -13.98 -7.58
N THR A 74 -10.89 -14.56 -8.76
CA THR A 74 -12.00 -14.81 -9.68
C THR A 74 -12.66 -16.11 -9.28
N VAL A 75 -13.94 -16.02 -8.92
CA VAL A 75 -14.75 -17.14 -8.45
C VAL A 75 -15.69 -17.60 -9.55
N LEU A 76 -15.58 -18.87 -9.94
CA LEU A 76 -16.43 -19.49 -10.96
C LEU A 76 -17.60 -20.23 -10.33
N ALA A 77 -18.78 -20.06 -10.91
CA ALA A 77 -19.93 -20.89 -10.56
C ALA A 77 -19.70 -22.35 -10.98
N PRO A 78 -20.15 -23.34 -10.20
CA PRO A 78 -20.01 -24.75 -10.54
C PRO A 78 -20.54 -25.08 -11.94
N GLY A 79 -19.72 -25.73 -12.77
CA GLY A 79 -20.08 -26.07 -14.15
C GLY A 79 -19.89 -24.94 -15.18
N THR A 80 -19.35 -23.79 -14.78
CA THR A 80 -18.91 -22.75 -15.71
C THR A 80 -17.49 -23.05 -16.19
N ASP A 81 -17.27 -22.99 -17.51
CA ASP A 81 -15.92 -23.11 -18.08
C ASP A 81 -15.04 -21.95 -17.61
N ALA A 82 -13.75 -22.23 -17.46
CA ALA A 82 -12.79 -21.19 -17.10
C ALA A 82 -12.81 -20.09 -18.18
N PRO A 83 -12.83 -18.81 -17.78
CA PRO A 83 -12.74 -17.70 -18.72
C PRO A 83 -11.46 -17.82 -19.55
N ALA A 84 -11.51 -17.31 -20.79
CA ALA A 84 -10.33 -17.24 -21.62
C ALA A 84 -9.18 -16.56 -20.84
N PRO A 85 -7.92 -16.98 -21.01
CA PRO A 85 -6.77 -16.43 -20.29
C PRO A 85 -6.70 -14.89 -20.35
N ASP A 86 -7.17 -14.32 -21.46
CA ASP A 86 -7.18 -12.88 -21.70
C ASP A 86 -8.25 -12.10 -20.92
N ALA A 87 -9.25 -12.80 -20.35
CA ALA A 87 -10.31 -12.23 -19.53
C ALA A 87 -10.01 -12.26 -18.03
N VAL A 88 -8.96 -12.97 -17.61
CA VAL A 88 -8.47 -12.98 -16.22
C VAL A 88 -7.41 -11.90 -16.08
N VAL A 89 -7.54 -11.03 -15.08
CA VAL A 89 -6.49 -10.05 -14.78
C VAL A 89 -5.23 -10.82 -14.38
N VAL A 90 -4.12 -10.56 -15.06
CA VAL A 90 -2.86 -11.28 -14.88
C VAL A 90 -2.41 -11.22 -13.41
N GLY A 91 -2.47 -12.36 -12.71
CA GLY A 91 -2.12 -12.48 -11.30
C GLY A 91 -3.26 -12.95 -10.39
N ASP A 92 -4.49 -12.97 -10.89
CA ASP A 92 -5.65 -13.43 -10.13
C ASP A 92 -5.72 -14.95 -10.06
N ALA A 93 -5.95 -15.49 -8.87
CA ALA A 93 -6.26 -16.89 -8.71
C ALA A 93 -7.71 -17.16 -9.13
N VAL A 94 -7.91 -18.30 -9.81
CA VAL A 94 -9.24 -18.78 -10.19
C VAL A 94 -9.65 -19.89 -9.24
N VAL A 95 -10.77 -19.70 -8.55
CA VAL A 95 -11.34 -20.67 -7.61
C VAL A 95 -12.73 -21.07 -8.09
N VAL A 96 -13.05 -22.37 -8.08
CA VAL A 96 -14.38 -22.87 -8.40
C VAL A 96 -15.17 -23.03 -7.10
N GLY A 97 -16.36 -22.43 -7.01
CA GLY A 97 -17.23 -22.54 -5.83
C GLY A 97 -17.06 -21.40 -4.84
N ASP A 98 -16.82 -21.69 -3.56
CA ASP A 98 -16.74 -20.68 -2.49
C ASP A 98 -15.33 -20.60 -1.91
N VAL A 99 -14.75 -19.39 -1.93
CA VAL A 99 -13.38 -19.15 -1.43
C VAL A 99 -13.25 -19.46 0.05
N ALA A 100 -14.29 -19.17 0.85
CA ALA A 100 -14.28 -19.48 2.27
C ALA A 100 -14.27 -20.99 2.52
N ALA A 101 -15.00 -21.77 1.72
CA ALA A 101 -14.94 -23.23 1.76
C ALA A 101 -13.56 -23.76 1.38
N ASP A 102 -12.93 -23.23 0.32
CA ASP A 102 -11.56 -23.60 -0.08
C ASP A 102 -10.54 -23.36 1.03
N LEU A 103 -10.59 -22.18 1.67
CA LEU A 103 -9.71 -21.82 2.79
C LEU A 103 -9.99 -22.66 4.05
N GLY A 104 -11.26 -22.98 4.32
CA GLY A 104 -11.65 -23.84 5.44
C GLY A 104 -11.16 -25.28 5.30
N LEU A 105 -11.09 -25.79 4.08
CA LEU A 105 -10.47 -27.10 3.78
C LEU A 105 -8.96 -27.07 3.92
N ALA A 106 -8.32 -25.94 3.61
CA ALA A 106 -6.87 -25.78 3.64
C ALA A 106 -6.28 -25.69 5.07
N GLY A 107 -7.03 -25.19 6.06
CA GLY A 107 -6.50 -25.02 7.42
C GLY A 107 -7.56 -25.12 8.51
N ALA A 108 -7.37 -26.08 9.44
CA ALA A 108 -8.21 -26.19 10.62
C ALA A 108 -7.99 -24.99 11.57
N GLY A 109 -9.00 -24.13 11.72
CA GLY A 109 -9.00 -23.04 12.71
C GLY A 109 -8.90 -21.61 12.16
N VAL A 110 -8.94 -21.41 10.83
CA VAL A 110 -9.05 -20.07 10.26
C VAL A 110 -10.46 -19.52 10.45
N GLN A 111 -10.56 -18.33 11.03
CA GLN A 111 -11.80 -17.58 11.10
C GLN A 111 -12.02 -16.83 9.79
N VAL A 112 -13.05 -17.20 9.05
CA VAL A 112 -13.43 -16.52 7.81
C VAL A 112 -14.64 -15.62 8.08
N THR A 113 -14.44 -14.31 7.97
CA THR A 113 -15.52 -13.31 8.06
C THR A 113 -15.91 -12.87 6.65
N ARG A 114 -17.21 -12.70 6.40
CA ARG A 114 -17.71 -12.20 5.11
C ARG A 114 -18.20 -10.76 5.23
N GLY A 115 -17.95 -9.97 4.20
CA GLY A 115 -18.41 -8.58 4.12
C GLY A 115 -18.77 -8.16 2.69
N PRO A 116 -19.56 -7.08 2.53
CA PRO A 116 -19.82 -6.52 1.21
C PRO A 116 -18.53 -5.89 0.64
N LEU A 117 -18.40 -5.89 -0.69
CA LEU A 117 -17.29 -5.21 -1.34
C LEU A 117 -17.40 -3.69 -1.07
N PRO A 118 -16.37 -3.05 -0.51
CA PRO A 118 -16.48 -1.65 -0.13
C PRO A 118 -16.55 -0.75 -1.38
N THR A 119 -17.63 0.02 -1.50
CA THR A 119 -17.95 0.85 -2.68
C THR A 119 -17.05 2.08 -2.88
N SER A 120 -16.14 2.37 -1.96
CA SER A 120 -15.38 3.63 -1.91
C SER A 120 -13.87 3.43 -1.72
N TRP A 121 -13.30 2.47 -2.44
CA TRP A 121 -11.87 2.24 -2.47
C TRP A 121 -11.24 2.94 -3.68
N SER A 122 -10.02 3.44 -3.50
CA SER A 122 -9.24 4.04 -4.58
C SER A 122 -7.78 3.63 -4.43
N GLY A 123 -7.19 3.10 -5.50
CA GLY A 123 -5.78 2.75 -5.54
C GLY A 123 -4.89 3.94 -5.89
N VAL A 124 -3.73 4.05 -5.23
CA VAL A 124 -2.61 4.90 -5.69
C VAL A 124 -1.40 4.00 -5.90
N GLY A 125 -1.10 3.69 -7.17
CA GLY A 125 -0.11 2.67 -7.50
C GLY A 125 -0.57 1.30 -7.03
N SER A 126 0.27 0.60 -6.26
CA SER A 126 -0.05 -0.71 -5.70
C SER A 126 -0.74 -0.66 -4.34
N PHE A 127 -1.06 0.51 -3.78
CA PHE A 127 -1.72 0.59 -2.48
C PHE A 127 -3.20 0.86 -2.66
N GLU A 128 -4.01 0.05 -2.00
CA GLU A 128 -5.46 0.21 -1.99
C GLU A 128 -5.93 0.62 -0.61
N GLY A 129 -6.89 1.52 -0.55
CA GLY A 129 -7.47 1.92 0.72
C GLY A 129 -8.69 2.82 0.56
N PRO A 130 -9.28 3.23 1.71
CA PRO A 130 -10.45 4.10 1.72
C PRO A 130 -10.18 5.42 0.99
N ARG A 131 -11.06 5.80 0.05
CA ARG A 131 -10.91 7.00 -0.79
C ARG A 131 -10.81 8.30 0.02
N TRP A 132 -11.42 8.35 1.21
CA TRP A 132 -11.33 9.50 2.10
C TRP A 132 -9.90 9.79 2.59
N LEU A 133 -8.98 8.80 2.57
CA LEU A 133 -7.56 8.99 2.91
C LEU A 133 -6.82 9.84 1.87
N ALA A 134 -7.32 9.94 0.64
CA ALA A 134 -6.70 10.74 -0.41
C ALA A 134 -6.64 12.23 -0.02
N VAL A 135 -7.66 12.75 0.66
CA VAL A 135 -7.76 14.16 1.08
C VAL A 135 -6.68 14.55 2.09
N PRO A 136 -6.53 13.90 3.26
CA PRO A 136 -5.48 14.25 4.21
C PRO A 136 -4.07 14.01 3.65
N LEU A 137 -3.88 12.97 2.83
CA LEU A 137 -2.60 12.74 2.14
C LEU A 137 -2.26 13.90 1.18
N LEU A 138 -3.24 14.37 0.40
CA LEU A 138 -3.07 15.52 -0.47
C LEU A 138 -2.76 16.79 0.33
N LEU A 139 -3.47 17.04 1.43
CA LEU A 139 -3.20 18.20 2.29
C LEU A 139 -1.80 18.18 2.89
N VAL A 140 -1.34 17.02 3.35
CA VAL A 140 0.04 16.82 3.81
C VAL A 140 1.03 17.12 2.70
N TRP A 141 0.77 16.62 1.49
CA TRP A 141 1.63 16.83 0.33
C TRP A 141 1.70 18.32 -0.05
N VAL A 142 0.56 19.00 -0.19
CA VAL A 142 0.49 20.44 -0.47
C VAL A 142 1.18 21.24 0.64
N GLY A 143 0.97 20.88 1.91
CA GLY A 143 1.62 21.50 3.05
C GLY A 143 3.15 21.34 3.03
N ALA A 144 3.64 20.17 2.60
CA ALA A 144 5.06 19.91 2.41
C ALA A 144 5.63 20.76 1.26
N VAL A 145 4.95 20.84 0.11
CA VAL A 145 5.33 21.70 -1.03
C VAL A 145 5.39 23.17 -0.58
N ALA A 146 4.34 23.68 0.06
CA ALA A 146 4.26 25.06 0.52
C ALA A 146 5.36 25.36 1.55
N SER A 147 5.63 24.43 2.47
CA SER A 147 6.74 24.56 3.42
C SER A 147 8.11 24.53 2.75
N LEU A 148 8.24 23.93 1.56
CA LEU A 148 9.46 23.93 0.78
C LEU A 148 9.67 25.27 0.11
N LEU A 149 8.65 25.76 -0.60
CA LEU A 149 8.68 27.02 -1.36
C LEU A 149 8.85 28.23 -0.45
N GLY A 150 8.20 28.22 0.73
CA GLY A 150 8.31 29.29 1.71
C GLY A 150 9.59 29.27 2.56
N SER A 151 10.49 28.29 2.37
CA SER A 151 11.70 28.18 3.19
C SER A 151 12.94 28.75 2.47
N PRO A 152 13.47 29.90 2.91
CA PRO A 152 14.66 30.49 2.29
C PRO A 152 15.95 29.69 2.52
N TYR A 153 15.95 28.74 3.46
CA TYR A 153 17.16 28.02 3.88
C TYR A 153 16.89 26.53 4.07
N THR A 154 17.19 25.73 3.05
CA THR A 154 17.26 24.27 3.17
C THR A 154 18.67 23.84 3.57
N TRP A 155 18.77 23.08 4.67
CA TRP A 155 20.04 22.81 5.35
C TRP A 155 20.97 21.81 4.67
N ARG A 156 20.40 20.79 4.01
CA ARG A 156 21.16 19.64 3.48
C ARG A 156 21.17 19.56 1.94
N LEU A 157 20.02 19.84 1.32
CA LEU A 157 19.82 19.86 -0.14
C LEU A 157 19.34 21.25 -0.54
N ASN A 158 19.59 21.66 -1.79
CA ASN A 158 18.90 22.82 -2.36
C ASN A 158 17.39 22.55 -2.55
N GLY A 159 16.58 23.58 -2.83
CA GLY A 159 15.14 23.41 -3.03
C GLY A 159 14.80 22.33 -4.08
N TRP A 160 15.56 22.29 -5.18
CA TRP A 160 15.41 21.28 -6.23
C TRP A 160 15.66 19.84 -5.77
N GLY A 161 16.67 19.60 -4.93
CA GLY A 161 16.97 18.26 -4.42
C GLY A 161 15.84 17.70 -3.55
N TRP A 162 15.18 18.56 -2.77
CA TRP A 162 13.98 18.18 -2.04
C TRP A 162 12.76 18.03 -2.94
N GLY A 163 12.62 18.88 -3.97
CA GLY A 163 11.57 18.76 -4.97
C GLY A 163 11.59 17.40 -5.67
N TRP A 164 12.79 16.91 -6.04
CA TRP A 164 12.94 15.57 -6.62
C TRP A 164 12.50 14.45 -5.68
N LEU A 165 12.85 14.53 -4.39
CA LEU A 165 12.41 13.53 -3.40
C LEU A 165 10.89 13.52 -3.22
N LEU A 166 10.28 14.71 -3.16
CA LEU A 166 8.84 14.86 -3.00
C LEU A 166 8.04 14.42 -4.24
N LEU A 167 8.64 14.55 -5.43
CA LEU A 167 8.02 14.15 -6.67
C LEU A 167 8.14 12.65 -6.92
N MET A 168 9.33 12.09 -6.71
CA MET A 168 9.64 10.69 -7.06
C MET A 168 9.22 9.71 -5.96
N VAL A 169 9.26 10.12 -4.70
CA VAL A 169 8.88 9.27 -3.57
C VAL A 169 8.00 10.07 -2.60
N PRO A 170 6.77 10.45 -2.99
CA PRO A 170 6.00 11.47 -2.28
C PRO A 170 5.86 11.29 -0.77
N PRO A 171 5.49 10.12 -0.22
CA PRO A 171 5.34 9.96 1.23
C PRO A 171 6.69 10.06 1.95
N VAL A 172 7.72 9.38 1.45
CA VAL A 172 9.05 9.36 2.06
C VAL A 172 9.74 10.71 1.91
N GLY A 173 9.63 11.32 0.74
CA GLY A 173 10.16 12.64 0.40
C GLY A 173 9.52 13.74 1.24
N ALA A 174 8.20 13.69 1.49
CA ALA A 174 7.52 14.62 2.38
C ALA A 174 8.04 14.51 3.82
N VAL A 175 8.12 13.29 4.36
CA VAL A 175 8.66 13.02 5.71
C VAL A 175 10.11 13.51 5.81
N ALA A 176 10.95 13.12 4.85
CA ALA A 176 12.35 13.51 4.82
C ALA A 176 12.51 15.03 4.71
N ALA A 177 11.73 15.70 3.86
CA ALA A 177 11.74 17.15 3.74
C ALA A 177 11.32 17.81 5.05
N LEU A 178 10.28 17.34 5.72
CA LEU A 178 9.84 17.90 7.01
C LEU A 178 10.89 17.73 8.10
N LEU A 179 11.58 16.59 8.15
CA LEU A 179 12.59 16.27 9.17
C LEU A 179 13.95 16.93 8.92
N LEU A 180 14.35 17.10 7.65
CA LEU A 180 15.74 17.41 7.31
C LEU A 180 15.93 18.74 6.57
N SER A 181 14.85 19.40 6.14
CA SER A 181 14.94 20.67 5.41
C SER A 181 15.27 21.87 6.30
N GLY A 182 15.18 21.79 7.63
CA GLY A 182 15.51 22.94 8.49
C GLY A 182 15.73 22.63 9.97
N PRO A 183 15.86 23.69 10.80
CA PRO A 183 16.09 23.55 12.23
C PRO A 183 14.91 22.89 12.91
N LEU A 184 15.15 21.72 13.50
CA LEU A 184 14.34 21.25 14.61
C LEU A 184 14.79 22.04 15.85
N PRO A 185 13.91 22.87 16.46
CA PRO A 185 14.19 23.46 17.77
C PRO A 185 14.45 22.34 18.79
N PRO A 186 15.48 22.42 19.65
CA PRO A 186 16.39 23.54 19.93
C PRO A 186 17.80 23.41 19.31
N LEU A 187 18.00 22.58 18.28
CA LEU A 187 19.34 22.22 17.82
C LEU A 187 20.09 23.42 17.18
N PRO A 188 21.39 23.61 17.50
CA PRO A 188 22.19 24.70 16.96
C PRO A 188 22.31 24.63 15.42
N ARG A 189 22.31 25.80 14.78
CA ARG A 189 22.37 25.94 13.31
C ARG A 189 23.75 25.54 12.79
N ALA A 190 23.91 24.29 12.32
CA ALA A 190 25.16 23.86 11.71
C ALA A 190 25.34 24.46 10.30
N ARG A 191 26.43 25.21 10.11
CA ARG A 191 26.80 25.84 8.82
C ARG A 191 27.42 24.81 7.87
N ARG A 192 26.63 23.82 7.41
CA ARG A 192 27.11 22.78 6.46
C ARG A 192 26.94 23.21 5.00
N ARG A 193 27.87 22.75 4.14
CA ARG A 193 27.78 22.92 2.67
C ARG A 193 26.51 22.26 2.14
N ARG A 194 25.74 23.01 1.34
CA ARG A 194 24.55 22.50 0.64
C ARG A 194 24.99 21.51 -0.44
N ARG A 195 24.38 20.32 -0.49
CA ARG A 195 24.54 19.40 -1.62
C ARG A 195 23.58 19.83 -2.75
N GLY A 196 24.03 19.73 -3.99
CA GLY A 196 23.29 20.17 -5.17
C GLY A 196 22.05 19.31 -5.46
N GLY A 197 21.24 19.75 -6.43
CA GLY A 197 19.99 19.08 -6.80
C GLY A 197 20.20 17.65 -7.31
N LEU A 198 21.34 17.40 -7.99
CA LEU A 198 21.72 16.08 -8.46
C LEU A 198 21.82 15.05 -7.34
N THR A 199 22.31 15.44 -6.15
CA THR A 199 22.39 14.51 -5.01
C THR A 199 21.00 14.12 -4.50
N GLY A 200 20.04 15.07 -4.52
CA GLY A 200 18.65 14.78 -4.16
C GLY A 200 17.98 13.85 -5.17
N LEU A 201 18.23 14.07 -6.46
CA LEU A 201 17.76 13.20 -7.53
C LEU A 201 18.32 11.77 -7.39
N LEU A 202 19.63 11.62 -7.20
CA LEU A 202 20.25 10.31 -7.02
C LEU A 202 19.71 9.59 -5.79
N LEU A 203 19.47 10.30 -4.69
CA LEU A 203 18.85 9.73 -3.49
C LEU A 203 17.41 9.27 -3.78
N ALA A 204 16.64 10.08 -4.50
CA ALA A 204 15.26 9.76 -4.85
C ALA A 204 15.17 8.53 -5.76
N VAL A 205 16.05 8.43 -6.75
CA VAL A 205 16.16 7.25 -7.62
C VAL A 205 16.58 6.03 -6.83
N ALA A 206 17.61 6.14 -5.98
CA ALA A 206 18.05 5.03 -5.14
C ALA A 206 16.93 4.51 -4.23
N VAL A 207 16.20 5.41 -3.57
CA VAL A 207 15.07 5.06 -2.68
C VAL A 207 13.89 4.49 -3.48
N GLY A 208 13.55 5.09 -4.62
CA GLY A 208 12.46 4.62 -5.49
C GLY A 208 12.73 3.27 -6.17
N ALA A 209 14.00 2.92 -6.37
CA ALA A 209 14.41 1.63 -6.93
C ALA A 209 14.44 0.50 -5.89
N LEU A 210 14.52 0.80 -4.59
CA LEU A 210 14.58 -0.21 -3.52
C LEU A 210 13.39 -1.20 -3.55
N PRO A 211 12.13 -0.78 -3.72
CA PRO A 211 11.01 -1.73 -3.79
C PRO A 211 11.11 -2.70 -4.96
N GLY A 212 11.60 -2.26 -6.13
CA GLY A 212 11.81 -3.13 -7.28
C GLY A 212 12.91 -4.16 -7.04
N LEU A 213 14.02 -3.74 -6.41
CA LEU A 213 15.14 -4.60 -6.06
C LEU A 213 14.77 -5.61 -4.96
N LEU A 214 14.05 -5.17 -3.92
CA LEU A 214 13.58 -6.03 -2.83
C LEU A 214 12.44 -6.96 -3.29
N GLY A 215 11.58 -6.47 -4.19
CA GLY A 215 10.56 -7.28 -4.84
C GLY A 215 11.21 -8.44 -5.59
N TRP A 216 12.16 -8.16 -6.49
CA TRP A 216 12.88 -9.20 -7.24
C TRP A 216 13.52 -10.28 -6.35
N ALA A 217 14.15 -9.88 -5.23
CA ALA A 217 14.79 -10.81 -4.31
C ALA A 217 13.82 -11.70 -3.51
N ALA A 218 12.54 -11.35 -3.44
CA ALA A 218 11.52 -12.13 -2.73
C ALA A 218 10.87 -13.22 -3.61
N TRP A 219 11.15 -13.25 -4.92
CA TRP A 219 10.61 -14.21 -5.88
C TRP A 219 11.67 -15.10 -6.55
N SER A 220 12.95 -14.96 -6.20
CA SER A 220 14.06 -15.86 -6.56
C SER A 220 14.42 -16.77 -5.40
#